data_AF-A0A7S1M9Q0-F1
#
_entry.id   AF-A0A7S1M9Q0-F1
#
_cell.length_a   1.000
_cell.length_b   1.000
_cell.length_c   1.000
_cell.angle_alpha   90.00
_cell.angle_beta   90.00
_cell.angle_gamma   90.00
#
_symmetry.space_group_name_H-M   'P 1'
#
loop_
_entity.id
_entity.type
_entity.pdbx_description
1 polymer ?
#
loop_
_entity_poly.entity_id
_entity_poly.type
_entity_poly.pdbx_seq_one_letter_code
_entity_poly.pdbx_strand_id
1 'polypeptide(L)'
;CTFQLITSYEDYCGMSDQELRQFFAKMGFPCEGRDREECLRLMKIMLVWEYLSLDEVKKECEQKHLRIKQVVAEREGNDEELTSELVHLLKVDLRVEMNK
;
A
#
# COMPACT_ATOMS: atom_id res chain seq x y z
N CYS A 1 13.02 -1.61 8.08
CA CYS A 1 13.56 -0.82 9.22
C CYS A 1 12.79 0.50 9.28
N THR A 2 12.27 0.93 10.44
CA THR A 2 11.39 2.12 10.55
C THR A 2 12.02 3.41 10.02
N PHE A 3 13.36 3.52 10.07
CA PHE A 3 14.10 4.64 9.49
C PHE A 3 13.90 4.77 7.98
N GLN A 4 13.94 3.67 7.22
CA GLN A 4 13.77 3.68 5.76
C GLN A 4 12.36 4.13 5.36
N LEU A 5 11.34 3.69 6.13
CA LEU A 5 9.95 4.12 5.94
C LEU A 5 9.81 5.64 6.13
N ILE A 6 10.43 6.20 7.15
CA ILE A 6 10.39 7.64 7.44
C ILE A 6 11.08 8.42 6.32
N THR A 7 12.28 8.01 5.91
CA THR A 7 13.00 8.68 4.81
C THR A 7 12.20 8.63 3.51
N SER A 8 11.65 7.47 3.14
CA SER A 8 10.79 7.36 1.96
C SER A 8 9.59 8.30 2.06
N TYR A 9 8.94 8.39 3.23
CA TYR A 9 7.80 9.28 3.43
C TYR A 9 8.17 10.77 3.30
N GLU A 10 9.31 11.18 3.86
CA GLU A 10 9.83 12.54 3.74
C GLU A 10 10.12 12.93 2.28
N ASP A 11 10.62 12.01 1.47
CA ASP A 11 10.83 12.24 0.03
C ASP A 11 9.50 12.58 -0.68
N TYR A 12 8.42 11.86 -0.37
CA TYR A 12 7.08 12.17 -0.93
C TYR A 12 6.53 13.50 -0.40
N CYS A 13 6.81 13.85 0.86
CA CYS A 13 6.44 15.17 1.40
C CYS A 13 7.16 16.31 0.68
N GLY A 14 8.37 16.07 0.16
CA GLY A 14 9.14 17.03 -0.65
C GLY A 14 8.67 17.17 -2.10
N MET A 15 7.91 16.22 -2.65
CA MET A 15 7.40 16.27 -4.02
C MET A 15 6.37 17.39 -4.21
N SER A 16 6.38 18.04 -5.36
CA SER A 16 5.29 18.93 -5.77
C SER A 16 3.95 18.19 -5.92
N ASP A 17 2.84 18.92 -5.91
CA ASP A 17 1.51 18.33 -6.12
C ASP A 17 1.40 17.63 -7.48
N GLN A 18 2.07 18.18 -8.50
CA GLN A 18 2.11 17.58 -9.83
C GLN A 18 2.83 16.23 -9.82
N GLU A 19 4.00 16.15 -9.17
CA GLU A 19 4.76 14.91 -9.05
C GLU A 19 4.00 13.86 -8.25
N LEU A 20 3.37 14.26 -7.14
CA LEU A 20 2.55 13.37 -6.34
C LEU A 20 1.37 12.81 -7.16
N ARG A 21 0.65 13.66 -7.90
CA ARG A 21 -0.44 13.23 -8.79
C ARG A 21 0.03 12.25 -9.86
N GLN A 22 1.18 12.53 -10.50
CA GLN A 22 1.75 11.63 -11.50
C GLN A 22 2.14 10.28 -10.90
N PHE A 23 2.68 10.26 -9.69
CA PHE A 23 3.03 9.03 -9.00
C PHE A 23 1.78 8.19 -8.71
N PHE A 24 0.73 8.81 -8.16
CA PHE A 24 -0.55 8.15 -7.90
C PHE A 24 -1.18 7.61 -9.19
N ALA A 25 -1.15 8.38 -10.27
CA ALA A 25 -1.63 7.94 -11.58
C ALA A 25 -0.87 6.72 -12.11
N LYS A 26 0.46 6.68 -12.00
CA LYS A 26 1.29 5.52 -12.39
C LYS A 26 0.95 4.26 -11.58
N MET A 27 0.58 4.43 -10.32
CA MET A 27 0.18 3.35 -9.43
C MET A 27 -1.30 2.96 -9.59
N GLY A 28 -2.04 3.65 -10.47
CA GLY A 28 -3.46 3.41 -10.73
C GLY A 28 -4.40 3.91 -9.63
N PHE A 29 -3.94 4.83 -8.77
CA PHE A 29 -4.76 5.41 -7.71
C PHE A 29 -5.29 6.80 -8.09
N PRO A 30 -6.58 7.10 -7.88
CA PRO A 30 -7.14 8.41 -8.18
C PRO A 30 -6.74 9.44 -7.11
N CYS A 31 -5.95 10.45 -7.50
CA CYS A 31 -5.72 11.68 -6.72
C CYS A 31 -6.50 12.89 -7.28
N GLU A 32 -7.28 12.70 -8.35
CA GLU A 32 -8.16 13.75 -8.88
C GLU A 32 -9.26 14.07 -7.88
N GLY A 33 -9.49 15.36 -7.61
CA GLY A 33 -10.47 15.81 -6.61
C GLY A 33 -10.03 15.69 -5.14
N ARG A 34 -8.88 15.08 -4.86
CA ARG A 34 -8.30 14.99 -3.50
C ARG A 34 -7.29 16.12 -3.27
N ASP A 35 -7.19 16.56 -2.03
CA ASP A 35 -6.15 17.48 -1.60
C ASP A 35 -4.81 16.74 -1.38
N ARG A 36 -3.75 17.52 -1.21
CA ARG A 36 -2.39 17.00 -1.02
C ARG A 36 -2.29 16.13 0.24
N GLU A 37 -2.91 16.54 1.33
CA GLU A 37 -2.81 15.86 2.61
C GLU A 37 -3.44 14.46 2.55
N GLU A 38 -4.58 14.34 1.88
CA GLU A 38 -5.22 13.06 1.62
C GLU A 38 -4.37 12.15 0.72
N CYS A 39 -3.77 12.69 -0.34
CA CYS A 39 -2.84 11.93 -1.17
C CYS A 39 -1.62 11.44 -0.35
N LEU A 40 -1.03 12.29 0.50
CA LEU A 40 0.09 11.90 1.37
C LEU A 40 -0.32 10.87 2.42
N ARG A 41 -1.53 10.96 2.98
CA ARG A 41 -2.07 9.96 3.92
C ARG A 41 -2.20 8.59 3.25
N LEU A 42 -2.72 8.53 2.03
CA LEU A 42 -2.83 7.29 1.26
C LEU A 42 -1.45 6.71 0.93
N MET A 43 -0.49 7.58 0.58
CA MET A 43 0.89 7.18 0.36
C MET A 43 1.49 6.53 1.60
N LYS A 44 1.28 7.15 2.77
CA LYS A 44 1.76 6.62 4.04
C LYS A 44 1.20 5.23 4.32
N ILE A 45 -0.09 5.00 4.07
CA ILE A 45 -0.72 3.68 4.26
C ILE A 45 -0.05 2.64 3.35
N MET A 46 0.10 2.95 2.05
CA MET A 46 0.74 2.04 1.10
C MET A 46 2.20 1.75 1.47
N LEU A 47 2.94 2.76 1.91
CA LEU A 47 4.32 2.59 2.36
C LEU A 47 4.39 1.73 3.61
N VAL A 48 3.52 1.93 4.59
CA VAL A 48 3.52 1.09 5.80
C VAL A 48 3.41 -0.38 5.41
N TRP A 49 2.46 -0.73 4.53
CA TRP A 49 2.29 -2.12 4.08
C TRP A 49 3.54 -2.72 3.42
N GLU A 50 4.29 -1.94 2.64
CA GLU A 50 5.56 -2.39 2.01
C GLU A 50 6.68 -2.71 3.03
N TYR A 51 6.58 -2.17 4.24
CA TYR A 51 7.58 -2.38 5.30
C TYR A 51 7.09 -3.28 6.44
N LEU A 52 5.85 -3.77 6.37
CA LEU A 52 5.29 -4.72 7.34
C LEU A 52 5.91 -6.10 7.13
N SER A 53 6.07 -6.83 8.23
CA SER A 53 6.39 -8.26 8.17
C SER A 53 5.21 -9.07 7.64
N LEU A 54 5.47 -10.29 7.17
CA LEU A 54 4.42 -11.19 6.67
C LEU A 54 3.24 -11.34 7.65
N ASP A 55 3.53 -11.50 8.94
CA ASP A 55 2.50 -11.67 9.98
C ASP A 55 1.67 -10.40 10.18
N GLU A 56 2.29 -9.23 10.05
CA GLU A 56 1.58 -7.94 10.15
C GLU A 56 0.73 -7.70 8.90
N VAL A 57 1.24 -8.00 7.70
CA VAL A 57 0.45 -7.89 6.46
C VAL A 57 -0.75 -8.84 6.47
N LYS A 58 -0.57 -10.08 6.97
CA LYS A 58 -1.69 -11.02 7.15
C LYS A 58 -2.77 -10.43 8.05
N LYS A 59 -2.40 -9.80 9.18
CA LYS A 59 -3.34 -9.14 10.09
C LYS A 59 -4.08 -7.99 9.43
N GLU A 60 -3.39 -7.13 8.68
CA GLU A 60 -4.02 -6.04 7.91
C GLU A 60 -5.07 -6.59 6.94
N CYS A 61 -4.73 -7.66 6.21
CA CYS A 61 -5.67 -8.32 5.31
C CYS A 61 -6.88 -8.92 6.05
N GLU A 62 -6.68 -9.54 7.21
CA GLU A 62 -7.77 -10.08 8.04
C GLU A 62 -8.70 -8.98 8.55
N GLN A 63 -8.14 -7.86 9.01
CA GLN A 63 -8.91 -6.69 9.46
C GLN A 63 -9.75 -6.08 8.33
N LYS A 64 -9.23 -6.09 7.10
CA LYS A 64 -9.96 -5.70 5.89
C LYS A 64 -10.85 -6.80 5.31
N HIS A 65 -11.00 -7.93 6.02
CA HIS A 65 -11.81 -9.08 5.60
C HIS A 65 -11.44 -9.65 4.21
N LEU A 66 -10.18 -9.49 3.81
CA LEU A 66 -9.65 -10.03 2.56
C LEU A 66 -9.48 -11.55 2.67
N ARG A 67 -9.85 -12.28 1.62
CA ARG A 67 -9.80 -13.76 1.59
C ARG A 67 -8.37 -14.28 1.40
N ILE A 68 -7.53 -14.13 2.42
CA ILE A 68 -6.12 -14.54 2.38
C ILE A 68 -5.91 -16.05 2.36
N LYS A 69 -6.89 -16.85 2.83
CA LYS A 69 -6.75 -18.30 2.96
C LYS A 69 -6.51 -18.98 1.62
N GLN A 70 -7.03 -18.45 0.51
CA GLN A 70 -6.78 -18.98 -0.82
C GLN A 70 -5.36 -18.66 -1.31
N VAL A 71 -4.82 -17.50 -0.95
CA VAL A 71 -3.47 -17.07 -1.34
C VAL A 71 -2.39 -17.85 -0.59
N VAL A 72 -2.61 -18.12 0.70
CA VAL A 72 -1.61 -18.76 1.58
C VAL A 72 -1.66 -20.30 1.50
N ALA A 73 -2.84 -20.92 1.32
CA ALA A 73 -2.99 -22.37 1.39
C ALA A 73 -2.46 -23.11 0.15
N GLU A 74 -2.27 -22.41 -0.98
CA GLU A 74 -1.95 -23.01 -2.27
C GLU A 74 -0.48 -22.80 -2.68
N ARG A 75 0.34 -22.15 -1.85
CA ARG A 75 1.68 -21.69 -2.26
C ARG A 75 2.82 -22.24 -1.42
N GLU A 76 3.81 -22.81 -2.11
CA GLU A 76 5.16 -23.12 -1.63
C GLU A 76 6.12 -21.90 -1.82
N GLY A 77 5.61 -20.68 -1.66
CA GLY A 77 6.40 -19.45 -1.79
C GLY A 77 7.21 -19.14 -0.52
N ASN A 78 8.30 -18.40 -0.65
CA ASN A 78 9.01 -17.88 0.54
C ASN A 78 8.22 -16.70 1.15
N ASP A 79 8.58 -16.32 2.38
CA ASP A 79 7.88 -15.25 3.12
C ASP A 79 7.88 -13.91 2.38
N GLU A 80 8.92 -13.61 1.59
CA GLU A 80 9.05 -12.36 0.84
C GLU A 80 8.05 -12.29 -0.33
N GLU A 81 7.96 -13.35 -1.13
CA GLU A 81 7.00 -13.48 -2.21
C GLU A 81 5.57 -13.38 -1.69
N LEU A 82 5.27 -14.10 -0.59
CA LEU A 82 3.94 -14.07 0.01
C LEU A 82 3.60 -12.68 0.58
N THR A 83 4.59 -11.99 1.18
CA THR A 83 4.40 -10.61 1.67
C THR A 83 4.05 -9.68 0.52
N SER A 84 4.82 -9.71 -0.57
CA SER A 84 4.60 -8.88 -1.76
C SER A 84 3.19 -9.05 -2.35
N GLU A 85 2.70 -10.28 -2.42
CA GLU A 85 1.37 -10.58 -2.94
C GLU A 85 0.23 -10.08 -2.05
N LEU A 86 0.38 -10.24 -0.73
CA LEU A 86 -0.61 -9.74 0.22
C LEU A 86 -0.62 -8.21 0.26
N VAL A 87 0.55 -7.56 0.14
CA VAL A 87 0.64 -6.09 -0.01
C VAL A 87 -0.03 -5.64 -1.30
N HIS A 88 0.18 -6.35 -2.41
CA HIS A 88 -0.52 -6.08 -3.66
C HIS A 88 -2.04 -6.16 -3.49
N LEU A 89 -2.54 -7.18 -2.78
CA LEU A 89 -3.97 -7.34 -2.52
C LEU A 89 -4.55 -6.16 -1.72
N LEU A 90 -3.86 -5.71 -0.65
CA LEU A 90 -4.24 -4.54 0.13
C LEU A 90 -4.31 -3.26 -0.73
N LYS A 91 -3.34 -3.07 -1.63
CA LYS A 91 -3.32 -1.96 -2.58
C LYS A 91 -4.49 -2.00 -3.57
N VAL A 92 -4.81 -3.18 -4.09
CA VAL A 92 -5.96 -3.37 -4.99
C VAL A 92 -7.27 -3.07 -4.27
N ASP A 93 -7.44 -3.56 -3.05
CA ASP A 93 -8.61 -3.29 -2.21
C ASP A 93 -8.79 -1.79 -1.96
N LEU A 94 -7.72 -1.11 -1.52
CA LEU A 94 -7.72 0.34 -1.30
C LEU A 94 -8.12 1.10 -2.57
N ARG A 95 -7.61 0.69 -3.74
CA ARG A 95 -8.00 1.30 -5.02
C ARG A 95 -9.48 1.11 -5.33
N VAL A 96 -10.06 -0.06 -5.02
CA VAL A 96 -11.49 -0.32 -5.19
C VAL A 96 -12.31 0.52 -4.23
N GLU A 97 -11.91 0.65 -2.97
CA GLU A 97 -12.55 1.53 -1.98
C GLU A 97 -12.54 3.00 -2.43
N MET A 98 -11.45 3.45 -3.05
CA MET A 98 -11.30 4.83 -3.52
C MET A 98 -12.12 5.19 -4.76
N ASN A 99 -12.61 4.19 -5.51
CA ASN A 99 -13.41 4.37 -6.73
C ASN A 99 -14.92 4.23 -6.51
N LYS A 100 -15.37 3.94 -5.28
CA LYS A 100 -16.77 3.91 -4.89
C LYS A 100 -17.25 5.30 -4.48
#